data_AF-G6F316-F1
#
_entry.id   AF-G6F316-F1
#
_cell.length_a   1.000
_cell.length_b   1.000
_cell.length_c   1.000
_cell.angle_alpha   90.00
_cell.angle_beta   90.00
_cell.angle_gamma   90.00
#
_symmetry.space_group_name_H-M   'P 1'
#
loop_
_entity.id
_entity.type
_entity.pdbx_description
1 polymer ?
#
loop_
_entity_poly.entity_id
_entity_poly.type
_entity_poly.pdbx_seq_one_letter_code
_entity_poly.pdbx_strand_id
1 'polypeptide(L)'
;MGERITVVGGTDSAIAVTLDGTQAISLAKQFGSELQDYYASNKLNYMNVTDSPTSVDDQIGYGMITQGGGYSAGNGYDYIVVGGFNADVSPNVGMTATQISNATLLDQAVTIDSAMNASQNVKVLAGNTGGFVYNASLESGQFVGGNAQNNIVFTGNTLNGGNWNIVVGDGNNVIVAGSGNNTIDAGDGNNTIKSGTGNNTITAGEGNNIITLTDGNINQVNSNGNDTIVASSDSTAKNSVTLNGGYSADYNATVNLNAGASVSDLSFYNTVTVGGGSTINGGTSGTYTFNGVGNSDQSTLNDGNNSTITASGDLKVVHGDSNTITASGDLSFLNGVGTTENNVTGSVNAFGAAGLDYTLNITDSGSGYFVADVGNETLNASGSTQALQVYANTVVGGTSDFVATGGSGNDTLVAGTGDSTFTGGAGDNLFMFNKNTADNGNTVITDFSKEGSDNKIGLFNYGLDSSSLQSLLDNSKNDASGNAVLNLDGHTITIEGVSVSDLTVNQFEVANASAAKS
;
A
#
# COMPACT_ATOMS: atom_id res chain seq x y z
N MET A 1 -8.63 7.39 30.61
CA MET A 1 -9.42 8.22 31.55
C MET A 1 -9.52 9.59 30.92
N GLY A 2 -10.74 10.06 30.62
CA GLY A 2 -10.94 11.35 29.95
C GLY A 2 -10.61 12.56 30.81
N GLU A 3 -10.25 13.65 30.15
CA GLU A 3 -10.02 14.96 30.74
C GLU A 3 -11.36 15.73 30.84
N ARG A 4 -11.58 16.37 31.98
CA ARG A 4 -12.73 17.26 32.16
C ARG A 4 -12.35 18.67 31.72
N ILE A 5 -13.12 19.21 30.78
CA ILE A 5 -12.94 20.55 30.21
C ILE A 5 -14.14 21.40 30.59
N THR A 6 -13.88 22.64 30.96
CA THR A 6 -14.93 23.62 31.27
C THR A 6 -15.11 24.56 30.09
N VAL A 7 -16.36 24.82 29.74
CA VAL A 7 -16.76 25.83 28.77
C VAL A 7 -17.67 26.85 29.45
N VAL A 8 -17.29 28.13 29.36
CA VAL A 8 -18.08 29.24 29.92
C VAL A 8 -19.24 29.54 28.97
N GLY A 9 -20.45 29.62 29.52
CA GLY A 9 -21.66 29.97 28.78
C GLY A 9 -22.04 31.45 28.91
N GLY A 10 -23.02 31.88 28.10
CA GLY A 10 -23.51 33.26 28.06
C GLY A 10 -24.37 33.74 29.23
N THR A 11 -24.71 32.87 30.19
CA THR A 11 -25.71 33.12 31.25
C THR A 11 -25.12 33.02 32.66
N ASP A 12 -23.91 33.53 32.86
CA ASP A 12 -23.13 33.44 34.11
C ASP A 12 -22.88 32.01 34.63
N SER A 13 -23.14 31.01 33.77
CA SER A 13 -23.06 29.58 34.08
C SER A 13 -21.95 28.91 33.27
N ALA A 14 -21.30 27.91 33.85
CA ALA A 14 -20.28 27.10 33.18
C ALA A 14 -20.73 25.64 33.02
N ILE A 15 -20.41 25.06 31.87
CA ILE A 15 -20.67 23.66 31.56
C ILE A 15 -19.36 22.88 31.65
N ALA A 16 -19.39 21.73 32.32
CA ALA A 16 -18.29 20.77 32.27
C ALA A 16 -18.61 19.67 31.25
N VAL A 17 -17.67 19.41 30.35
CA VAL A 17 -17.69 18.32 29.38
C VAL A 17 -16.55 17.35 29.70
N THR A 18 -16.76 16.05 29.50
CA THR A 18 -15.69 15.05 29.64
C THR A 18 -15.33 14.52 28.27
N LEU A 19 -14.05 14.65 27.89
CA LEU A 19 -13.53 14.22 26.60
C LEU A 19 -12.28 13.37 26.77
N ASP A 20 -11.95 12.55 25.79
CA ASP A 20 -10.63 11.96 25.61
C ASP A 20 -10.19 12.02 24.14
N GLY A 21 -9.11 11.33 23.81
CA GLY A 21 -8.35 11.59 22.58
C GLY A 21 -7.60 12.92 22.65
N THR A 22 -6.31 12.89 22.30
CA THR A 22 -5.44 14.08 22.38
C THR A 22 -5.95 15.22 21.49
N GLN A 23 -6.47 14.91 20.30
CA GLN A 23 -6.99 15.91 19.37
C GLN A 23 -8.32 16.50 19.83
N ALA A 24 -9.26 15.68 20.32
CA ALA A 24 -10.55 16.17 20.81
C ALA A 24 -10.37 17.09 22.03
N ILE A 25 -9.51 16.70 22.98
CA ILE A 25 -9.15 17.52 24.14
C ILE A 25 -8.56 18.87 23.70
N SER A 26 -7.60 18.85 22.78
CA SER A 26 -6.91 20.06 22.32
C SER A 26 -7.89 21.04 21.66
N LEU A 27 -8.78 20.53 20.82
CA LEU A 27 -9.76 21.33 20.11
C LEU A 27 -10.87 21.85 21.04
N ALA A 28 -11.31 21.05 22.01
CA ALA A 28 -12.25 21.50 23.02
C ALA A 28 -11.66 22.61 23.93
N LYS A 29 -10.37 22.54 24.26
CA LYS A 29 -9.67 23.64 24.96
C LYS A 29 -9.66 24.92 24.13
N GLN A 30 -9.41 24.81 22.82
CA GLN A 30 -9.52 25.95 21.90
C GLN A 30 -10.94 26.53 21.91
N PHE A 31 -11.98 25.70 21.80
CA PHE A 31 -13.38 26.15 21.85
C PHE A 31 -13.72 26.86 23.16
N GLY A 32 -13.28 26.31 24.29
CA GLY A 32 -13.49 26.93 25.60
C GLY A 32 -12.84 28.32 25.68
N SER A 33 -11.62 28.47 25.15
CA SER A 33 -10.92 29.76 25.09
C SER A 33 -11.64 30.76 24.18
N GLU A 34 -12.08 30.34 23.00
CA GLU A 34 -12.80 31.20 22.06
C GLU A 34 -14.11 31.73 22.67
N LEU A 35 -14.89 30.86 23.30
CA LEU A 35 -16.15 31.25 23.95
C LEU A 35 -15.92 32.20 25.14
N GLN A 36 -14.84 32.00 25.91
CA GLN A 36 -14.46 32.90 26.99
C GLN A 36 -14.15 34.31 26.47
N ASP A 37 -13.41 34.43 25.36
CA ASP A 37 -13.08 35.72 24.75
C ASP A 37 -14.33 36.45 24.20
N TYR A 38 -15.27 35.70 23.61
CA TYR A 38 -16.54 36.28 23.13
C TYR A 38 -17.45 36.75 24.26
N TYR A 39 -17.53 35.99 25.35
CA TYR A 39 -18.26 36.41 26.54
C TYR A 39 -17.65 37.68 27.13
N ALA A 40 -16.33 37.74 27.30
CA ALA A 40 -15.62 38.92 27.81
C ALA A 40 -15.81 40.17 26.92
N SER A 41 -16.09 39.97 25.62
CA SER A 41 -16.32 41.02 24.64
C SER A 41 -17.80 41.37 24.43
N ASN A 42 -18.74 40.80 25.19
CA ASN A 42 -20.20 40.94 25.01
C ASN A 42 -20.69 40.60 23.59
N LYS A 43 -20.08 39.62 22.94
CA LYS A 43 -20.42 39.19 21.57
C LYS A 43 -21.31 37.95 21.51
N LEU A 44 -21.61 37.33 22.65
CA LEU A 44 -22.29 36.04 22.73
C LEU A 44 -23.78 36.20 23.10
N ASN A 45 -24.67 35.67 22.28
CA ASN A 45 -26.11 35.68 22.49
C ASN A 45 -26.61 34.27 22.83
N TYR A 46 -27.14 34.10 24.04
CA TYR A 46 -27.68 32.83 24.51
C TYR A 46 -29.03 32.52 23.86
N MET A 47 -29.18 31.31 23.32
CA MET A 47 -30.37 30.82 22.64
C MET A 47 -30.68 29.40 23.09
N ASN A 48 -31.96 29.07 23.24
CA ASN A 48 -32.36 27.73 23.66
C ASN A 48 -32.40 26.81 22.44
N VAL A 49 -31.78 25.62 22.49
CA VAL A 49 -31.57 24.69 21.33
C VAL A 49 -32.86 24.03 20.80
N THR A 50 -33.99 24.69 21.00
CA THR A 50 -35.31 24.37 20.43
C THR A 50 -35.88 25.54 19.64
N ASP A 51 -35.26 26.71 19.73
CA ASP A 51 -35.68 27.92 19.02
C ASP A 51 -35.01 27.95 17.64
N SER A 52 -35.74 28.45 16.63
CA SER A 52 -35.15 28.88 15.35
C SER A 52 -34.87 30.37 15.44
N PRO A 53 -33.68 30.80 15.90
CA PRO A 53 -33.43 32.21 16.12
C PRO A 53 -33.43 32.97 14.79
N THR A 54 -34.16 34.08 14.76
CA THR A 54 -34.06 35.07 13.68
C THR A 54 -32.77 35.84 13.87
N SER A 55 -32.00 36.08 12.80
CA SER A 55 -30.66 36.67 12.86
C SER A 55 -30.62 37.90 13.76
N VAL A 56 -29.80 37.86 14.81
CA VAL A 56 -29.38 39.03 15.57
C VAL A 56 -28.13 39.60 14.89
N ASP A 57 -28.19 40.86 14.43
CA ASP A 57 -27.06 41.51 13.76
C ASP A 57 -25.78 41.44 14.61
N ASP A 58 -24.69 40.96 13.99
CA ASP A 58 -23.29 40.91 14.46
C ASP A 58 -22.96 40.13 15.76
N GLN A 59 -23.89 39.33 16.31
CA GLN A 59 -23.64 38.54 17.54
C GLN A 59 -23.53 37.02 17.27
N ILE A 60 -22.71 36.34 18.07
CA ILE A 60 -22.49 34.89 18.03
C ILE A 60 -23.66 34.18 18.70
N GLY A 61 -24.31 33.26 17.98
CA GLY A 61 -25.36 32.42 18.50
C GLY A 61 -24.84 31.23 19.31
N TYR A 62 -25.32 31.08 20.55
CA TYR A 62 -24.85 30.06 21.49
C TYR A 62 -25.99 29.23 22.10
N GLY A 63 -25.90 27.91 21.98
CA GLY A 63 -26.83 26.93 22.54
C GLY A 63 -26.22 26.05 23.64
N MET A 64 -26.94 25.85 24.75
CA MET A 64 -26.53 24.99 25.87
C MET A 64 -27.56 23.88 26.13
N ILE A 65 -27.10 22.63 26.23
CA ILE A 65 -27.91 21.47 26.61
C ILE A 65 -27.32 20.81 27.86
N THR A 66 -28.13 20.72 28.91
CA THR A 66 -27.74 20.18 30.23
C THR A 66 -28.67 19.09 30.73
N GLN A 67 -29.62 18.65 29.89
CA GLN A 67 -30.58 17.60 30.20
C GLN A 67 -30.64 16.62 29.02
N GLY A 68 -30.98 15.36 29.30
CA GLY A 68 -31.19 14.36 28.26
C GLY A 68 -32.48 14.62 27.50
N GLY A 69 -32.51 14.26 26.21
CA GLY A 69 -33.68 14.46 25.36
C GLY A 69 -33.35 14.70 23.89
N GLY A 70 -34.40 14.90 23.09
CA GLY A 70 -34.32 15.30 21.69
C GLY A 70 -34.46 16.81 21.52
N TYR A 71 -33.60 17.39 20.69
CA TYR A 71 -33.52 18.83 20.43
C TYR A 71 -33.52 19.11 18.93
N SER A 72 -33.95 20.30 18.51
CA SER A 72 -33.88 20.72 17.11
C SER A 72 -33.22 22.08 16.97
N ALA A 73 -32.11 22.12 16.24
CA ALA A 73 -31.31 23.32 16.04
C ALA A 73 -31.61 23.94 14.67
N GLY A 74 -32.28 25.10 14.65
CA GLY A 74 -32.49 25.90 13.45
C GLY A 74 -31.27 26.74 13.06
N ASN A 75 -31.40 27.62 12.07
CA ASN A 75 -30.33 28.56 11.69
C ASN A 75 -29.98 29.51 12.84
N GLY A 76 -28.74 30.00 12.87
CA GLY A 76 -28.29 31.09 13.74
C GLY A 76 -27.40 30.66 14.90
N TYR A 77 -27.17 29.36 15.12
CA TYR A 77 -26.20 28.88 16.10
C TYR A 77 -24.81 28.77 15.47
N ASP A 78 -23.85 29.47 16.05
CA ASP A 78 -22.43 29.28 15.76
C ASP A 78 -21.84 28.20 16.69
N TYR A 79 -22.35 28.09 17.92
CA TYR A 79 -21.87 27.13 18.92
C TYR A 79 -23.02 26.39 19.61
N ILE A 80 -22.85 25.09 19.81
CA ILE A 80 -23.74 24.25 20.63
C ILE A 80 -22.87 23.43 21.59
N VAL A 81 -23.17 23.50 22.89
CA VAL A 81 -22.44 22.77 23.94
C VAL A 81 -23.36 21.86 24.73
N VAL A 82 -22.96 20.60 24.88
CA VAL A 82 -23.71 19.54 25.59
C VAL A 82 -22.86 18.99 26.71
N GLY A 83 -23.33 19.15 27.95
CA GLY A 83 -22.58 18.70 29.13
C GLY A 83 -23.29 18.93 30.47
N GLY A 84 -22.54 18.74 31.54
CA GLY A 84 -23.03 18.85 32.92
C GLY A 84 -22.98 20.27 33.48
N PHE A 85 -23.90 20.61 34.37
CA PHE A 85 -23.95 21.93 35.01
C PHE A 85 -22.99 22.01 36.20
N ASN A 86 -22.28 23.12 36.35
CA ASN A 86 -21.57 23.44 37.59
C ASN A 86 -22.25 24.60 38.32
N ALA A 87 -22.87 24.31 39.46
CA ALA A 87 -23.69 25.27 40.19
C ALA A 87 -22.90 26.33 40.99
N ASP A 88 -21.57 26.17 41.15
CA ASP A 88 -20.77 26.92 42.14
C ASP A 88 -19.59 27.74 41.54
N VAL A 89 -19.72 28.29 40.33
CA VAL A 89 -18.62 29.06 39.70
C VAL A 89 -19.07 30.38 39.09
N SER A 90 -18.37 31.47 39.44
CA SER A 90 -18.45 32.72 38.68
C SER A 90 -17.81 32.55 37.30
N PRO A 91 -18.40 33.13 36.24
CA PRO A 91 -18.02 32.92 34.84
C PRO A 91 -16.59 33.40 34.48
N ASN A 92 -15.94 34.17 35.35
CA ASN A 92 -14.64 34.82 35.11
C ASN A 92 -13.45 34.15 35.80
N VAL A 93 -13.63 33.01 36.47
CA VAL A 93 -12.52 32.33 37.19
C VAL A 93 -12.34 30.94 36.61
N GLY A 94 -11.14 30.67 36.08
CA GLY A 94 -10.74 29.30 35.74
C GLY A 94 -11.02 28.40 36.93
N MET A 95 -11.84 27.37 36.71
CA MET A 95 -12.27 26.48 37.78
C MET A 95 -11.06 25.80 38.43
N THR A 96 -11.06 25.70 39.76
CA THR A 96 -10.09 24.85 40.44
C THR A 96 -10.31 23.39 40.04
N ALA A 97 -9.26 22.56 40.08
CA ALA A 97 -9.37 21.13 39.81
C ALA A 97 -10.47 20.45 40.65
N THR A 98 -10.70 20.93 41.88
CA THR A 98 -11.76 20.46 42.79
C THR A 98 -13.17 20.84 42.31
N GLN A 99 -13.37 22.02 41.73
CA GLN A 99 -14.67 22.41 41.18
C GLN A 99 -14.98 21.60 39.91
N ILE A 100 -13.96 21.32 39.08
CA ILE A 100 -14.12 20.49 37.88
C ILE A 100 -14.46 19.04 38.26
N SER A 101 -13.82 18.49 39.29
CA SER A 101 -14.11 17.14 39.78
C SER A 101 -15.51 16.98 40.38
N ASN A 102 -16.11 18.07 40.87
CA ASN A 102 -17.43 18.04 41.51
C ASN A 102 -18.59 18.37 40.56
N ALA A 103 -18.32 18.68 39.28
CA ALA A 103 -19.38 18.91 38.30
C ALA A 103 -20.25 17.65 38.13
N THR A 104 -21.58 17.82 38.16
CA THR A 104 -22.53 16.75 37.84
C THR A 104 -22.55 16.58 36.33
N LEU A 105 -22.00 15.47 35.84
CA LEU A 105 -22.01 15.16 34.40
C LEU A 105 -23.43 14.81 33.94
N LEU A 106 -23.76 15.22 32.71
CA LEU A 106 -24.95 14.74 32.04
C LEU A 106 -24.75 13.26 31.70
N ASP A 107 -25.62 12.40 32.20
CA ASP A 107 -25.57 10.93 32.05
C ASP A 107 -26.75 10.37 31.24
N GLN A 108 -27.62 11.24 30.76
CA GLN A 108 -28.77 10.89 29.93
C GLN A 108 -28.47 11.17 28.46
N ALA A 109 -28.96 10.31 27.56
CA ALA A 109 -28.74 10.44 26.13
C ALA A 109 -29.30 11.76 25.57
N VAL A 110 -28.60 12.35 24.60
CA VAL A 110 -29.01 13.56 23.89
C VAL A 110 -28.99 13.30 22.39
N THR A 111 -30.05 13.72 21.71
CA THR A 111 -30.13 13.75 20.24
C THR A 111 -30.38 15.16 19.78
N ILE A 112 -29.62 15.63 18.79
CA ILE A 112 -29.86 16.91 18.12
C ILE A 112 -30.17 16.63 16.65
N ASP A 113 -31.37 17.02 16.22
CA ASP A 113 -31.80 17.02 14.84
C ASP A 113 -31.68 18.44 14.27
N SER A 114 -30.62 18.68 13.50
CA SER A 114 -30.40 19.97 12.86
C SER A 114 -31.43 20.23 11.75
N ALA A 115 -31.84 21.49 11.63
CA ALA A 115 -32.65 22.01 10.54
C ALA A 115 -31.96 23.23 9.88
N MET A 116 -30.63 23.32 10.03
CA MET A 116 -29.83 24.41 9.49
C MET A 116 -29.71 24.33 7.97
N ASN A 117 -29.57 25.50 7.35
CA ASN A 117 -29.36 25.64 5.92
C ASN A 117 -27.86 25.60 5.55
N ALA A 118 -27.59 25.52 4.25
CA ALA A 118 -26.22 25.41 3.73
C ALA A 118 -25.30 26.63 3.98
N SER A 119 -25.85 27.77 4.42
CA SER A 119 -25.03 28.94 4.77
C SER A 119 -24.60 28.96 6.23
N GLN A 120 -25.06 28.01 7.06
CA GLN A 120 -24.67 27.91 8.46
C GLN A 120 -23.33 27.19 8.61
N ASN A 121 -22.56 27.62 9.61
CA ASN A 121 -21.37 26.94 10.09
C ASN A 121 -21.47 26.81 11.61
N VAL A 122 -21.50 25.58 12.13
CA VAL A 122 -21.71 25.34 13.56
C VAL A 122 -20.55 24.56 14.18
N LYS A 123 -20.19 24.94 15.40
CA LYS A 123 -19.25 24.21 16.27
C LYS A 123 -20.04 23.51 17.36
N VAL A 124 -20.01 22.19 17.36
CA VAL A 124 -20.70 21.35 18.35
C VAL A 124 -19.67 20.73 19.28
N LEU A 125 -19.84 20.92 20.58
CA LEU A 125 -19.02 20.31 21.62
C LEU A 125 -19.88 19.43 22.54
N ALA A 126 -19.63 18.13 22.56
CA ALA A 126 -20.44 17.17 23.31
C ALA A 126 -19.61 16.20 24.16
N GLY A 127 -19.58 16.41 25.48
CA GLY A 127 -18.90 15.51 26.44
C GLY A 127 -19.87 14.71 27.33
N ASN A 128 -21.04 14.35 26.79
CA ASN A 128 -22.11 13.62 27.48
C ASN A 128 -21.68 12.19 27.87
N THR A 129 -22.04 11.73 29.08
CA THR A 129 -21.82 10.34 29.55
C THR A 129 -23.00 9.40 29.33
N GLY A 130 -24.09 9.88 28.72
CA GLY A 130 -25.27 9.07 28.37
C GLY A 130 -25.34 8.63 26.91
N GLY A 131 -24.31 8.92 26.10
CA GLY A 131 -24.33 8.78 24.64
C GLY A 131 -24.92 10.01 23.94
N PHE A 132 -24.49 10.26 22.71
CA PHE A 132 -24.87 11.48 22.00
C PHE A 132 -25.01 11.25 20.50
N VAL A 133 -26.09 11.78 19.94
CA VAL A 133 -26.41 11.72 18.51
C VAL A 133 -26.52 13.12 17.94
N TYR A 134 -25.80 13.40 16.86
CA TYR A 134 -25.98 14.62 16.07
C TYR A 134 -26.33 14.26 14.64
N ASN A 135 -27.52 14.70 14.21
CA ASN A 135 -27.99 14.55 12.85
C ASN A 135 -27.89 15.91 12.16
N ALA A 136 -26.89 16.07 11.32
CA ALA A 136 -26.66 17.29 10.55
C ALA A 136 -27.68 17.42 9.40
N SER A 137 -28.01 18.65 9.04
CA SER A 137 -28.84 18.97 7.88
C SER A 137 -27.96 19.43 6.71
N LEU A 138 -28.13 20.65 6.20
CA LEU A 138 -27.37 21.15 5.04
C LEU A 138 -26.10 21.91 5.44
N GLU A 139 -25.94 22.20 6.72
CA GLU A 139 -24.86 23.01 7.26
C GLU A 139 -23.49 22.32 7.18
N SER A 140 -22.47 23.16 7.27
CA SER A 140 -21.07 22.74 7.51
C SER A 140 -20.73 22.94 8.98
N GLY A 141 -19.61 22.39 9.44
CA GLY A 141 -19.23 22.64 10.82
C GLY A 141 -18.05 21.86 11.35
N GLN A 142 -17.90 21.95 12.65
CA GLN A 142 -16.94 21.20 13.42
C GLN A 142 -17.66 20.48 14.55
N PHE A 143 -17.48 19.18 14.62
CA PHE A 143 -18.01 18.34 15.67
C PHE A 143 -16.87 17.85 16.56
N VAL A 144 -16.99 18.06 17.87
CA VAL A 144 -16.03 17.61 18.87
C VAL A 144 -16.79 16.95 19.99
N GLY A 145 -16.49 15.71 20.30
CA GLY A 145 -17.17 15.06 21.41
C GLY A 145 -16.57 13.72 21.76
N GLY A 146 -17.17 13.06 22.75
CA GLY A 146 -16.90 11.67 23.10
C GLY A 146 -15.92 11.45 24.24
N ASN A 147 -16.14 10.34 24.94
CA ASN A 147 -15.18 9.73 25.84
C ASN A 147 -15.33 8.21 25.76
N ALA A 148 -14.30 7.48 26.15
CA ALA A 148 -14.15 6.02 26.04
C ALA A 148 -15.25 5.20 26.70
N GLN A 149 -16.11 5.83 27.53
CA GLN A 149 -17.26 5.16 28.12
C GLN A 149 -18.53 5.22 27.26
N ASN A 150 -18.56 6.03 26.18
CA ASN A 150 -19.78 6.28 25.40
C ASN A 150 -19.56 6.14 23.91
N ASN A 151 -20.67 5.87 23.22
CA ASN A 151 -20.71 5.85 21.78
C ASN A 151 -21.24 7.21 21.30
N ILE A 152 -20.46 7.92 20.49
CA ILE A 152 -20.94 9.05 19.71
C ILE A 152 -21.50 8.55 18.38
N VAL A 153 -22.63 9.12 17.96
CA VAL A 153 -23.16 8.95 16.62
C VAL A 153 -23.22 10.31 15.93
N PHE A 154 -22.44 10.47 14.87
CA PHE A 154 -22.54 11.62 13.97
C PHE A 154 -23.13 11.16 12.64
N THR A 155 -24.22 11.81 12.20
CA THR A 155 -24.87 11.53 10.91
C THR A 155 -24.98 12.81 10.09
N GLY A 156 -24.18 12.92 9.04
CA GLY A 156 -24.24 13.94 8.02
C GLY A 156 -25.33 13.66 6.97
N ASN A 157 -25.79 14.72 6.31
CA ASN A 157 -26.75 14.61 5.22
C ASN A 157 -26.08 14.07 3.94
N THR A 158 -26.57 12.93 3.45
CA THR A 158 -25.99 12.19 2.31
C THR A 158 -26.39 12.71 0.93
N LEU A 159 -27.25 13.72 0.85
CA LEU A 159 -27.68 14.32 -0.42
C LEU A 159 -26.95 15.63 -0.66
N ASN A 160 -27.13 16.61 0.22
CA ASN A 160 -26.61 17.99 0.06
C ASN A 160 -25.98 18.52 1.37
N GLY A 161 -25.35 17.66 2.15
CA GLY A 161 -24.63 18.06 3.36
C GLY A 161 -23.43 18.98 3.08
N GLY A 162 -23.05 19.75 4.10
CA GLY A 162 -21.86 20.60 4.09
C GLY A 162 -20.56 19.86 4.44
N ASN A 163 -19.47 20.61 4.57
CA ASN A 163 -18.16 20.07 4.94
C ASN A 163 -18.02 20.01 6.46
N TRP A 164 -17.52 18.90 6.99
CA TRP A 164 -17.36 18.70 8.43
C TRP A 164 -15.93 18.35 8.85
N ASN A 165 -15.49 18.91 9.96
CA ASN A 165 -14.36 18.40 10.74
C ASN A 165 -14.92 17.67 11.97
N ILE A 166 -14.79 16.34 12.02
CA ILE A 166 -15.44 15.46 12.97
C ILE A 166 -14.36 14.81 13.84
N VAL A 167 -14.39 15.07 15.15
CA VAL A 167 -13.48 14.48 16.14
C VAL A 167 -14.34 13.89 17.27
N VAL A 168 -14.39 12.56 17.40
CA VAL A 168 -15.33 11.87 18.32
C VAL A 168 -14.67 11.26 19.56
N GLY A 169 -13.39 11.56 19.82
CA GLY A 169 -12.68 11.05 21.00
C GLY A 169 -12.52 9.52 20.98
N ASP A 170 -11.99 8.96 22.05
CA ASP A 170 -11.86 7.50 22.19
C ASP A 170 -13.25 6.86 22.45
N GLY A 171 -13.37 5.57 22.19
CA GLY A 171 -14.61 4.79 22.33
C GLY A 171 -15.03 4.11 21.04
N ASN A 172 -16.18 3.44 21.06
CA ASN A 172 -16.72 2.77 19.88
C ASN A 172 -17.75 3.68 19.21
N ASN A 173 -17.29 4.52 18.28
CA ASN A 173 -18.11 5.56 17.68
C ASN A 173 -18.69 5.15 16.33
N VAL A 174 -19.78 5.81 15.92
CA VAL A 174 -20.40 5.65 14.60
C VAL A 174 -20.41 6.99 13.89
N ILE A 175 -19.78 7.05 12.72
CA ILE A 175 -19.65 8.27 11.93
C ILE A 175 -20.16 8.00 10.53
N VAL A 176 -21.21 8.70 10.12
CA VAL A 176 -21.63 8.79 8.73
C VAL A 176 -21.41 10.24 8.32
N ALA A 177 -20.36 10.54 7.57
CA ALA A 177 -19.98 11.95 7.33
C ALA A 177 -20.94 12.68 6.37
N GLY A 178 -21.64 11.95 5.49
CA GLY A 178 -22.59 12.54 4.54
C GLY A 178 -21.92 13.07 3.27
N SER A 179 -22.55 14.02 2.58
CA SER A 179 -21.91 14.71 1.45
C SER A 179 -20.85 15.71 1.91
N GLY A 180 -20.16 16.34 0.95
CA GLY A 180 -19.12 17.33 1.25
C GLY A 180 -17.73 16.73 1.45
N ASN A 181 -16.73 17.58 1.65
CA ASN A 181 -15.36 17.16 1.94
C ASN A 181 -15.16 17.13 3.45
N ASN A 182 -15.04 15.94 4.04
CA ASN A 182 -15.01 15.79 5.49
C ASN A 182 -13.63 15.35 5.99
N THR A 183 -13.23 15.88 7.14
CA THR A 183 -12.07 15.41 7.91
C THR A 183 -12.59 14.68 9.15
N ILE A 184 -12.12 13.47 9.39
CA ILE A 184 -12.60 12.59 10.44
C ILE A 184 -11.41 12.10 11.26
N ASP A 185 -11.46 12.31 12.57
CA ASP A 185 -10.67 11.61 13.57
C ASP A 185 -11.62 10.83 14.48
N ALA A 186 -11.55 9.51 14.38
CA ALA A 186 -12.42 8.60 15.12
C ALA A 186 -11.93 8.31 16.54
N GLY A 187 -10.72 8.74 16.90
CA GLY A 187 -10.06 8.37 18.16
C GLY A 187 -9.82 6.87 18.30
N ASP A 188 -9.27 6.45 19.43
CA ASP A 188 -9.00 5.02 19.67
C ASP A 188 -10.30 4.25 19.97
N GLY A 189 -10.37 3.00 19.53
CA GLY A 189 -11.51 2.11 19.78
C GLY A 189 -12.00 1.42 18.51
N ASN A 190 -13.11 0.69 18.61
CA ASN A 190 -13.67 0.00 17.44
C ASN A 190 -14.74 0.88 16.80
N ASN A 191 -14.32 1.73 15.87
CA ASN A 191 -15.19 2.70 15.23
C ASN A 191 -15.83 2.15 13.94
N THR A 192 -17.04 2.63 13.63
CA THR A 192 -17.70 2.40 12.33
C THR A 192 -17.79 3.72 11.58
N ILE A 193 -17.14 3.81 10.42
CA ILE A 193 -16.99 5.04 9.65
C ILE A 193 -17.54 4.81 8.24
N LYS A 194 -18.42 5.71 7.79
CA LYS A 194 -18.86 5.80 6.39
C LYS A 194 -18.51 7.20 5.88
N SER A 195 -17.61 7.26 4.90
CA SER A 195 -17.06 8.53 4.38
C SER A 195 -18.13 9.41 3.71
N GLY A 196 -19.17 8.80 3.13
CA GLY A 196 -20.11 9.52 2.31
C GLY A 196 -19.48 10.03 1.01
N THR A 197 -20.04 11.09 0.42
CA THR A 197 -19.54 11.62 -0.86
C THR A 197 -18.42 12.64 -0.68
N GLY A 198 -17.87 13.18 -1.77
CA GLY A 198 -16.79 14.18 -1.73
C GLY A 198 -15.41 13.59 -1.42
N ASN A 199 -14.45 14.47 -1.13
CA ASN A 199 -13.08 14.09 -0.79
C ASN A 199 -12.91 14.08 0.72
N ASN A 200 -12.67 12.91 1.30
CA ASN A 200 -12.62 12.75 2.75
C ASN A 200 -11.23 12.36 3.22
N THR A 201 -10.84 12.84 4.39
CA THR A 201 -9.62 12.44 5.11
C THR A 201 -10.04 11.78 6.42
N ILE A 202 -9.57 10.55 6.66
CA ILE A 202 -10.01 9.72 7.77
C ILE A 202 -8.78 9.24 8.54
N THR A 203 -8.76 9.50 9.84
CA THR A 203 -7.87 8.86 10.80
C THR A 203 -8.71 7.96 11.69
N ALA A 204 -8.46 6.66 11.63
CA ALA A 204 -9.30 5.67 12.31
C ALA A 204 -8.97 5.49 13.79
N GLY A 205 -7.76 5.89 14.21
CA GLY A 205 -7.22 5.58 15.54
C GLY A 205 -6.73 4.13 15.64
N GLU A 206 -6.35 3.70 16.85
CA GLU A 206 -6.11 2.29 17.16
C GLU A 206 -7.43 1.52 17.31
N GLY A 207 -7.35 0.18 17.31
CA GLY A 207 -8.52 -0.69 17.49
C GLY A 207 -8.88 -1.46 16.23
N ASN A 208 -10.11 -1.95 16.17
CA ASN A 208 -10.64 -2.68 15.03
C ASN A 208 -11.77 -1.87 14.39
N ASN A 209 -11.42 -1.06 13.41
CA ASN A 209 -12.35 -0.14 12.76
C ASN A 209 -12.96 -0.74 11.51
N ILE A 210 -14.21 -0.37 11.21
CA ILE A 210 -14.88 -0.69 9.95
C ILE A 210 -15.07 0.61 9.18
N ILE A 211 -14.41 0.71 8.02
CA ILE A 211 -14.39 1.92 7.20
C ILE A 211 -14.99 1.60 5.84
N THR A 212 -16.13 2.20 5.54
CA THR A 212 -16.76 2.13 4.22
C THR A 212 -16.52 3.44 3.47
N LEU A 213 -15.75 3.36 2.38
CA LEU A 213 -15.49 4.46 1.47
C LEU A 213 -16.54 4.45 0.36
N THR A 214 -17.31 5.53 0.23
CA THR A 214 -18.33 5.67 -0.82
C THR A 214 -17.90 6.62 -1.93
N ASP A 215 -18.80 6.87 -2.89
CA ASP A 215 -18.56 7.67 -4.09
C ASP A 215 -17.98 9.06 -3.78
N GLY A 216 -16.71 9.24 -4.09
CA GLY A 216 -15.97 10.50 -3.98
C GLY A 216 -14.93 10.57 -5.10
N ASN A 217 -14.13 11.63 -5.18
CA ASN A 217 -12.98 11.59 -6.12
C ASN A 217 -11.79 10.89 -5.44
N ILE A 218 -11.44 11.31 -4.21
CA ILE A 218 -10.29 10.81 -3.46
C ILE A 218 -10.62 10.75 -1.97
N ASN A 219 -10.60 9.55 -1.38
CA ASN A 219 -10.56 9.40 0.08
C ASN A 219 -9.14 9.04 0.51
N GLN A 220 -8.68 9.64 1.61
CA GLN A 220 -7.41 9.33 2.25
C GLN A 220 -7.67 8.71 3.62
N VAL A 221 -7.18 7.50 3.85
CA VAL A 221 -7.35 6.80 5.14
C VAL A 221 -5.98 6.57 5.77
N ASN A 222 -5.85 6.95 7.03
CA ASN A 222 -4.75 6.57 7.90
C ASN A 222 -5.28 5.58 8.95
N SER A 223 -4.82 4.34 8.88
CA SER A 223 -5.33 3.22 9.68
C SER A 223 -4.23 2.68 10.59
N ASN A 224 -4.54 2.60 11.88
CA ASN A 224 -3.76 1.85 12.87
C ASN A 224 -4.63 0.69 13.36
N GLY A 225 -4.01 -0.41 13.77
CA GLY A 225 -4.73 -1.59 14.24
C GLY A 225 -5.21 -2.60 13.18
N ASN A 226 -6.24 -3.37 13.52
CA ASN A 226 -6.84 -4.44 12.69
C ASN A 226 -8.14 -3.92 12.08
N ASP A 227 -7.99 -3.16 11.01
CA ASP A 227 -9.10 -2.45 10.38
C ASP A 227 -9.62 -3.20 9.15
N THR A 228 -10.92 -3.06 8.90
CA THR A 228 -11.55 -3.46 7.64
C THR A 228 -11.91 -2.21 6.84
N ILE A 229 -11.29 -2.03 5.67
CA ILE A 229 -11.48 -0.86 4.81
C ILE A 229 -12.03 -1.33 3.46
N VAL A 230 -13.24 -0.89 3.11
CA VAL A 230 -13.92 -1.32 1.89
C VAL A 230 -14.43 -0.12 1.10
N ALA A 231 -14.12 -0.07 -0.20
CA ALA A 231 -14.76 0.83 -1.13
C ALA A 231 -16.09 0.25 -1.64
N SER A 232 -17.14 1.08 -1.75
CA SER A 232 -18.40 0.64 -2.37
C SER A 232 -18.18 0.25 -3.82
N SER A 233 -18.90 -0.79 -4.28
CA SER A 233 -18.81 -1.32 -5.65
C SER A 233 -19.05 -0.28 -6.74
N ASP A 234 -19.82 0.76 -6.42
CA ASP A 234 -20.27 1.77 -7.38
C ASP A 234 -19.31 2.98 -7.42
N SER A 235 -18.28 3.00 -6.56
CA SER A 235 -17.36 4.12 -6.43
C SER A 235 -16.30 4.10 -7.53
N THR A 236 -16.19 5.22 -8.26
CA THR A 236 -15.10 5.48 -9.21
C THR A 236 -13.90 6.19 -8.56
N ALA A 237 -13.93 6.34 -7.23
CA ALA A 237 -12.92 7.06 -6.47
C ALA A 237 -11.56 6.38 -6.54
N LYS A 238 -10.51 7.18 -6.70
CA LYS A 238 -9.11 6.76 -6.49
C LYS A 238 -8.81 6.87 -5.00
N ASN A 239 -9.09 5.80 -4.27
CA ASN A 239 -8.87 5.76 -2.82
C ASN A 239 -7.38 5.59 -2.50
N SER A 240 -6.92 6.33 -1.50
CA SER A 240 -5.58 6.21 -0.93
C SER A 240 -5.68 5.73 0.52
N VAL A 241 -4.94 4.67 0.84
CA VAL A 241 -4.93 4.09 2.19
C VAL A 241 -3.48 3.98 2.64
N THR A 242 -3.18 4.46 3.85
CA THR A 242 -1.93 4.20 4.56
C THR A 242 -2.24 3.26 5.72
N LEU A 243 -1.55 2.12 5.75
CA LEU A 243 -1.65 1.13 6.80
C LEU A 243 -0.41 1.24 7.69
N ASN A 244 -0.64 1.65 8.94
CA ASN A 244 0.35 1.61 10.01
C ASN A 244 0.09 0.44 10.98
N GLY A 245 -1.14 -0.09 10.98
CA GLY A 245 -1.56 -1.28 11.71
C GLY A 245 -1.27 -2.57 10.94
N GLY A 246 -0.97 -3.66 11.64
CA GLY A 246 -0.50 -4.92 11.04
C GLY A 246 0.77 -5.42 11.70
N TYR A 247 0.65 -6.14 12.81
CA TYR A 247 1.82 -6.57 13.61
C TYR A 247 1.94 -8.08 13.74
N SER A 248 0.86 -8.82 13.48
CA SER A 248 0.85 -10.29 13.51
C SER A 248 -0.23 -10.83 12.57
N ALA A 249 -0.19 -12.15 12.31
CA ALA A 249 -1.21 -12.82 11.52
C ALA A 249 -2.63 -12.70 12.13
N ASP A 250 -2.76 -12.47 13.45
CA ASP A 250 -4.05 -12.29 14.13
C ASP A 250 -4.44 -10.80 14.25
N TYR A 251 -3.53 -9.89 13.91
CA TYR A 251 -3.68 -8.44 14.06
C TYR A 251 -3.21 -7.74 12.78
N ASN A 252 -3.98 -7.95 11.71
CA ASN A 252 -3.74 -7.43 10.37
C ASN A 252 -4.93 -6.60 9.88
N ALA A 253 -4.70 -5.67 8.96
CA ALA A 253 -5.76 -4.95 8.28
C ALA A 253 -6.22 -5.72 7.03
N THR A 254 -7.51 -5.61 6.73
CA THR A 254 -8.13 -6.10 5.48
C THR A 254 -8.62 -4.91 4.67
N VAL A 255 -8.11 -4.76 3.45
CA VAL A 255 -8.42 -3.66 2.54
C VAL A 255 -8.99 -4.19 1.23
N ASN A 256 -10.13 -3.65 0.79
CA ASN A 256 -10.72 -3.95 -0.51
C ASN A 256 -11.11 -2.66 -1.23
N LEU A 257 -10.39 -2.30 -2.29
CA LEU A 257 -10.56 -1.04 -3.02
C LEU A 257 -10.79 -1.28 -4.52
N ASN A 258 -11.39 -0.28 -5.16
CA ASN A 258 -11.65 -0.30 -6.59
C ASN A 258 -10.36 -0.04 -7.41
N ALA A 259 -10.51 0.07 -8.73
CA ALA A 259 -9.41 0.34 -9.65
C ALA A 259 -8.75 1.70 -9.43
N GLY A 260 -7.45 1.81 -9.74
CA GLY A 260 -6.67 3.03 -9.57
C GLY A 260 -6.45 3.45 -8.12
N ALA A 261 -6.50 2.49 -7.18
CA ALA A 261 -6.23 2.73 -5.77
C ALA A 261 -4.71 2.84 -5.50
N SER A 262 -4.36 3.53 -4.40
CA SER A 262 -2.98 3.62 -3.91
C SER A 262 -2.93 3.17 -2.45
N VAL A 263 -2.16 2.13 -2.14
CA VAL A 263 -1.98 1.65 -0.78
C VAL A 263 -0.52 1.79 -0.37
N SER A 264 -0.26 2.42 0.76
CA SER A 264 1.04 2.43 1.43
C SER A 264 0.95 1.48 2.62
N ASP A 265 1.54 0.30 2.49
CA ASP A 265 1.60 -0.70 3.54
C ASP A 265 2.93 -0.55 4.28
N LEU A 266 2.90 0.05 5.46
CA LEU A 266 4.10 0.29 6.29
C LEU A 266 4.28 -0.77 7.36
N SER A 267 3.47 -1.83 7.34
CA SER A 267 3.38 -2.81 8.41
C SER A 267 3.38 -4.25 7.86
N PHE A 268 2.87 -5.20 8.64
CA PHE A 268 3.03 -6.64 8.43
C PHE A 268 1.69 -7.35 8.29
N TYR A 269 1.68 -8.46 7.54
CA TYR A 269 0.57 -9.43 7.47
C TYR A 269 -0.75 -8.94 6.88
N ASN A 270 -0.80 -7.71 6.35
CA ASN A 270 -2.02 -7.14 5.82
C ASN A 270 -2.51 -7.89 4.58
N THR A 271 -3.84 -7.91 4.43
CA THR A 271 -4.50 -8.44 3.23
C THR A 271 -5.09 -7.28 2.44
N VAL A 272 -4.57 -7.05 1.24
CA VAL A 272 -5.01 -5.94 0.38
C VAL A 272 -5.49 -6.48 -0.95
N THR A 273 -6.72 -6.15 -1.30
CA THR A 273 -7.33 -6.39 -2.61
C THR A 273 -7.63 -5.06 -3.28
N VAL A 274 -7.18 -4.90 -4.53
CA VAL A 274 -7.39 -3.68 -5.32
C VAL A 274 -7.83 -4.02 -6.75
N GLY A 275 -8.47 -3.06 -7.43
CA GLY A 275 -8.79 -3.17 -8.85
C GLY A 275 -7.58 -2.94 -9.76
N GLY A 276 -7.79 -2.93 -11.08
CA GLY A 276 -6.73 -2.71 -12.08
C GLY A 276 -6.08 -1.33 -11.98
N GLY A 277 -4.86 -1.19 -12.51
CA GLY A 277 -4.10 0.07 -12.49
C GLY A 277 -3.77 0.63 -11.10
N SER A 278 -3.83 -0.22 -10.07
CA SER A 278 -3.58 0.19 -8.68
C SER A 278 -2.10 0.04 -8.32
N THR A 279 -1.67 0.78 -7.29
CA THR A 279 -0.31 0.71 -6.75
C THR A 279 -0.33 0.35 -5.28
N ILE A 280 0.51 -0.62 -4.88
CA ILE A 280 0.81 -0.93 -3.48
C ILE A 280 2.30 -0.65 -3.25
N ASN A 281 2.64 0.04 -2.16
CA ASN A 281 4.01 0.33 -1.75
C ASN A 281 4.29 -0.30 -0.39
N GLY A 282 5.38 -1.06 -0.29
CA GLY A 282 5.88 -1.68 0.92
C GLY A 282 5.18 -2.97 1.31
N GLY A 283 5.21 -3.21 2.62
CA GLY A 283 4.55 -4.31 3.30
C GLY A 283 5.39 -5.58 3.39
N THR A 284 5.23 -6.28 4.52
CA THR A 284 5.97 -7.50 4.83
C THR A 284 5.03 -8.63 5.20
N SER A 285 5.26 -9.83 4.66
CA SER A 285 4.40 -10.99 4.92
C SER A 285 2.93 -10.76 4.57
N GLY A 286 2.66 -9.85 3.63
CA GLY A 286 1.32 -9.48 3.22
C GLY A 286 0.75 -10.41 2.15
N THR A 287 -0.56 -10.30 1.95
CA THR A 287 -1.27 -10.93 0.84
C THR A 287 -1.89 -9.85 -0.04
N TYR A 288 -1.42 -9.74 -1.27
CA TYR A 288 -1.78 -8.67 -2.19
C TYR A 288 -2.47 -9.23 -3.44
N THR A 289 -3.70 -8.77 -3.70
CA THR A 289 -4.48 -9.20 -4.86
C THR A 289 -4.83 -8.01 -5.75
N PHE A 290 -4.45 -8.08 -7.02
CA PHE A 290 -4.79 -7.14 -8.07
C PHE A 290 -5.82 -7.76 -9.00
N ASN A 291 -7.09 -7.45 -8.77
CA ASN A 291 -8.18 -7.84 -9.66
C ASN A 291 -8.15 -6.87 -10.86
N GLY A 292 -7.64 -7.30 -12.02
CA GLY A 292 -7.45 -6.51 -13.25
C GLY A 292 -8.73 -5.99 -13.92
N VAL A 293 -9.76 -5.68 -13.13
CA VAL A 293 -11.05 -5.11 -13.53
C VAL A 293 -11.05 -3.60 -13.31
N GLY A 294 -11.80 -2.87 -14.15
CA GLY A 294 -12.09 -1.44 -13.98
C GLY A 294 -11.03 -0.46 -14.52
N ASN A 295 -9.79 -0.91 -14.75
CA ASN A 295 -8.74 -0.16 -15.44
C ASN A 295 -7.77 -1.13 -16.14
N SER A 296 -7.37 -0.82 -17.38
CA SER A 296 -6.41 -1.57 -18.18
C SER A 296 -4.95 -1.19 -17.91
N ASP A 297 -4.70 -0.14 -17.14
CA ASP A 297 -3.33 0.23 -16.75
C ASP A 297 -2.66 -0.90 -15.95
N GLN A 298 -1.36 -1.06 -16.13
CA GLN A 298 -0.55 -2.05 -15.41
C GLN A 298 -0.57 -1.77 -13.90
N SER A 299 -0.84 -2.82 -13.11
CA SER A 299 -0.78 -2.71 -11.65
C SER A 299 0.66 -2.77 -11.15
N THR A 300 0.96 -2.11 -10.04
CA THR A 300 2.33 -2.01 -9.51
C THR A 300 2.41 -2.39 -8.04
N LEU A 301 3.40 -3.19 -7.67
CA LEU A 301 3.88 -3.36 -6.31
C LEU A 301 5.33 -2.87 -6.20
N ASN A 302 5.61 -2.02 -5.21
CA ASN A 302 6.96 -1.58 -4.88
C ASN A 302 7.33 -2.13 -3.49
N ASP A 303 8.53 -2.67 -3.32
CA ASP A 303 9.15 -2.99 -2.02
C ASP A 303 8.39 -4.02 -1.15
N GLY A 304 7.66 -4.98 -1.75
CA GLY A 304 7.01 -6.07 -1.01
C GLY A 304 8.02 -7.11 -0.53
N ASN A 305 7.96 -7.49 0.76
CA ASN A 305 8.85 -8.49 1.36
C ASN A 305 8.09 -9.74 1.83
N ASN A 306 8.56 -10.94 1.49
CA ASN A 306 8.03 -12.21 1.97
C ASN A 306 6.51 -12.34 1.76
N SER A 307 6.00 -11.76 0.68
CA SER A 307 4.58 -11.56 0.44
C SER A 307 4.06 -12.51 -0.63
N THR A 308 2.76 -12.79 -0.57
CA THR A 308 2.04 -13.52 -1.62
C THR A 308 1.29 -12.53 -2.48
N ILE A 309 1.55 -12.55 -3.78
CA ILE A 309 0.98 -11.61 -4.74
C ILE A 309 0.21 -12.38 -5.80
N THR A 310 -1.03 -11.98 -6.05
CA THR A 310 -1.87 -12.50 -7.14
C THR A 310 -2.35 -11.35 -8.02
N ALA A 311 -2.15 -11.45 -9.32
CA ALA A 311 -2.67 -10.49 -10.30
C ALA A 311 -3.43 -11.21 -11.41
N SER A 312 -4.67 -10.79 -11.67
CA SER A 312 -5.47 -11.33 -12.77
C SER A 312 -5.21 -10.64 -14.12
N GLY A 313 -4.13 -9.87 -14.21
CA GLY A 313 -3.72 -9.08 -15.38
C GLY A 313 -2.25 -8.71 -15.27
N ASP A 314 -1.83 -7.68 -16.01
CA ASP A 314 -0.43 -7.26 -16.06
C ASP A 314 0.03 -6.67 -14.72
N LEU A 315 1.22 -7.09 -14.29
CA LEU A 315 1.81 -6.71 -13.02
C LEU A 315 3.25 -6.24 -13.21
N LYS A 316 3.60 -5.17 -12.49
CA LYS A 316 4.97 -4.75 -12.28
C LYS A 316 5.32 -4.88 -10.81
N VAL A 317 6.45 -5.52 -10.52
CA VAL A 317 7.02 -5.60 -9.18
C VAL A 317 8.41 -4.98 -9.21
N VAL A 318 8.67 -4.05 -8.30
CA VAL A 318 9.97 -3.36 -8.18
C VAL A 318 10.51 -3.60 -6.78
N HIS A 319 11.79 -3.99 -6.67
CA HIS A 319 12.48 -4.28 -5.42
C HIS A 319 11.75 -5.31 -4.53
N GLY A 320 11.10 -6.29 -5.15
CA GLY A 320 10.49 -7.37 -4.40
C GLY A 320 11.56 -8.23 -3.71
N ASP A 321 11.36 -8.55 -2.44
CA ASP A 321 12.22 -9.45 -1.66
C ASP A 321 11.45 -10.72 -1.27
N SER A 322 11.97 -11.87 -1.66
CA SER A 322 11.50 -13.19 -1.19
C SER A 322 10.00 -13.45 -1.40
N ASN A 323 9.45 -13.08 -2.56
CA ASN A 323 8.00 -13.12 -2.79
C ASN A 323 7.53 -14.38 -3.54
N THR A 324 6.26 -14.72 -3.39
CA THR A 324 5.56 -15.64 -4.30
C THR A 324 4.56 -14.86 -5.14
N ILE A 325 4.75 -14.83 -6.45
CA ILE A 325 3.95 -14.04 -7.39
C ILE A 325 3.21 -14.98 -8.34
N THR A 326 1.91 -14.80 -8.47
CA THR A 326 1.08 -15.43 -9.51
C THR A 326 0.46 -14.34 -10.38
N ALA A 327 0.75 -14.33 -11.68
CA ALA A 327 0.21 -13.35 -12.62
C ALA A 327 -0.36 -14.03 -13.86
N SER A 328 -1.62 -13.72 -14.21
CA SER A 328 -2.22 -14.23 -15.44
C SER A 328 -1.91 -13.38 -16.69
N GLY A 329 -1.47 -12.14 -16.49
CA GLY A 329 -0.97 -11.26 -17.55
C GLY A 329 0.56 -11.25 -17.64
N ASP A 330 1.11 -10.21 -18.28
CA ASP A 330 2.54 -10.01 -18.37
C ASP A 330 3.13 -9.55 -17.02
N LEU A 331 4.34 -9.99 -16.70
CA LEU A 331 5.06 -9.64 -15.48
C LEU A 331 6.36 -8.88 -15.79
N SER A 332 6.50 -7.70 -15.20
CA SER A 332 7.79 -6.98 -15.13
C SER A 332 8.34 -7.07 -13.71
N PHE A 333 9.41 -7.81 -13.49
CA PHE A 333 10.06 -7.99 -12.19
C PHE A 333 11.41 -7.29 -12.18
N LEU A 334 11.55 -6.19 -11.43
CA LEU A 334 12.71 -5.31 -11.53
C LEU A 334 13.45 -5.24 -10.18
N ASN A 335 14.76 -5.48 -10.21
CA ASN A 335 15.69 -5.34 -9.08
C ASN A 335 15.26 -6.15 -7.84
N GLY A 336 14.71 -7.34 -8.05
CA GLY A 336 14.28 -8.18 -6.93
C GLY A 336 15.42 -8.97 -6.31
N VAL A 337 15.24 -9.36 -5.05
CA VAL A 337 16.23 -10.08 -4.22
C VAL A 337 15.57 -11.23 -3.46
N GLY A 338 16.38 -12.02 -2.76
CA GLY A 338 15.90 -13.10 -1.90
C GLY A 338 15.31 -14.28 -2.68
N THR A 339 14.57 -15.15 -2.01
CA THR A 339 14.00 -16.35 -2.66
C THR A 339 12.63 -16.03 -3.26
N THR A 340 12.61 -15.72 -4.55
CA THR A 340 11.39 -15.29 -5.24
C THR A 340 10.89 -16.35 -6.23
N GLU A 341 9.61 -16.65 -6.21
CA GLU A 341 8.94 -17.58 -7.13
C GLU A 341 7.87 -16.85 -7.95
N ASN A 342 8.00 -16.91 -9.28
CA ASN A 342 7.05 -16.30 -10.21
C ASN A 342 6.35 -17.38 -11.07
N ASN A 343 5.03 -17.47 -10.92
CA ASN A 343 4.14 -18.34 -11.67
C ASN A 343 3.30 -17.49 -12.64
N VAL A 344 3.59 -17.57 -13.94
CA VAL A 344 3.07 -16.61 -14.94
C VAL A 344 2.52 -17.33 -16.17
N THR A 345 1.38 -16.87 -16.69
CA THR A 345 0.85 -17.35 -17.98
C THR A 345 1.18 -16.41 -19.15
N GLY A 346 1.34 -15.12 -18.88
CA GLY A 346 1.86 -14.12 -19.83
C GLY A 346 3.39 -14.14 -19.97
N SER A 347 3.93 -13.11 -20.59
CA SER A 347 5.38 -12.94 -20.76
C SER A 347 6.04 -12.34 -19.52
N VAL A 348 7.33 -12.62 -19.34
CA VAL A 348 8.10 -12.14 -18.19
C VAL A 348 9.33 -11.37 -18.64
N ASN A 349 9.48 -10.15 -18.11
CA ASN A 349 10.73 -9.38 -18.17
C ASN A 349 11.27 -9.25 -16.74
N ALA A 350 12.35 -9.95 -16.44
CA ALA A 350 12.94 -10.01 -15.11
C ALA A 350 14.37 -9.48 -15.10
N PHE A 351 14.65 -8.58 -14.17
CA PHE A 351 15.97 -8.03 -13.89
C PHE A 351 16.29 -8.32 -12.43
N GLY A 352 17.29 -9.16 -12.21
CA GLY A 352 17.70 -9.53 -10.86
C GLY A 352 18.52 -8.45 -10.16
N ALA A 353 18.88 -8.73 -8.92
CA ALA A 353 19.86 -8.00 -8.14
C ALA A 353 20.62 -8.98 -7.23
N ALA A 354 21.74 -8.54 -6.67
CA ALA A 354 22.62 -9.37 -5.85
C ALA A 354 21.86 -10.15 -4.77
N GLY A 355 22.03 -11.48 -4.77
CA GLY A 355 21.41 -12.38 -3.79
C GLY A 355 20.02 -12.86 -4.17
N LEU A 356 19.59 -12.66 -5.41
CA LEU A 356 18.34 -13.23 -5.92
C LEU A 356 18.47 -14.75 -6.15
N ASP A 357 17.56 -15.51 -5.57
CA ASP A 357 17.30 -16.92 -5.87
C ASP A 357 15.93 -17.02 -6.53
N TYR A 358 15.90 -17.14 -7.85
CA TYR A 358 14.71 -16.91 -8.67
C TYR A 358 14.18 -18.20 -9.27
N THR A 359 12.96 -18.58 -8.89
CA THR A 359 12.21 -19.63 -9.57
C THR A 359 11.21 -19.01 -10.54
N LEU A 360 11.26 -19.42 -11.81
CA LEU A 360 10.42 -18.88 -12.89
C LEU A 360 9.66 -20.00 -13.58
N ASN A 361 8.33 -19.92 -13.53
CA ASN A 361 7.43 -20.87 -14.17
C ASN A 361 6.49 -20.14 -15.15
N ILE A 362 6.82 -20.21 -16.45
CA ILE A 362 5.97 -19.72 -17.54
C ILE A 362 5.23 -20.91 -18.15
N THR A 363 3.91 -20.98 -17.97
CA THR A 363 3.14 -22.23 -18.22
C THR A 363 2.14 -22.17 -19.38
N ASP A 364 2.02 -21.03 -20.05
CA ASP A 364 1.15 -20.85 -21.22
C ASP A 364 1.92 -20.10 -22.33
N SER A 365 1.25 -19.32 -23.19
CA SER A 365 1.83 -18.74 -24.40
C SER A 365 2.91 -17.65 -24.24
N GLY A 366 3.28 -17.26 -23.02
CA GLY A 366 4.31 -16.24 -22.75
C GLY A 366 5.72 -16.58 -23.24
N SER A 367 6.64 -15.64 -23.08
CA SER A 367 8.10 -15.84 -23.22
C SER A 367 8.82 -15.24 -22.02
N GLY A 368 10.03 -15.73 -21.71
CA GLY A 368 10.81 -15.21 -20.59
C GLY A 368 12.08 -14.49 -21.04
N TYR A 369 12.32 -13.34 -20.44
CA TYR A 369 13.56 -12.59 -20.55
C TYR A 369 14.10 -12.34 -19.13
N PHE A 370 15.30 -12.85 -18.84
CA PHE A 370 15.96 -12.66 -17.55
C PHE A 370 17.35 -12.07 -17.74
N VAL A 371 17.69 -11.08 -16.91
CA VAL A 371 19.03 -10.47 -16.84
C VAL A 371 19.52 -10.51 -15.40
N ALA A 372 20.66 -11.15 -15.18
CA ALA A 372 21.40 -11.08 -13.92
C ALA A 372 22.16 -9.75 -13.83
N ASP A 373 22.23 -9.19 -12.62
CA ASP A 373 23.01 -7.98 -12.33
C ASP A 373 24.34 -8.35 -11.64
N VAL A 374 25.07 -7.37 -11.13
CA VAL A 374 26.27 -7.60 -10.32
C VAL A 374 25.89 -8.26 -8.99
N GLY A 375 26.40 -9.45 -8.74
CA GLY A 375 26.16 -10.19 -7.51
C GLY A 375 26.20 -11.69 -7.79
N ASN A 376 25.85 -12.50 -6.80
CA ASN A 376 25.56 -13.92 -7.06
C ASN A 376 24.04 -14.05 -7.19
N GLU A 377 23.59 -14.71 -8.25
CA GLU A 377 22.17 -14.94 -8.54
C GLU A 377 21.95 -16.37 -9.03
N THR A 378 20.77 -16.89 -8.75
CA THR A 378 20.30 -18.18 -9.30
C THR A 378 19.01 -17.96 -10.07
N LEU A 379 18.91 -18.59 -11.24
CA LEU A 379 17.67 -18.78 -11.99
C LEU A 379 17.39 -20.28 -12.09
N ASN A 380 16.21 -20.68 -11.60
CA ASN A 380 15.63 -21.99 -11.86
C ASN A 380 14.33 -21.82 -12.66
N ALA A 381 14.42 -22.04 -13.96
CA ALA A 381 13.26 -21.99 -14.86
C ALA A 381 12.81 -23.38 -15.35
N SER A 382 13.20 -24.45 -14.65
CA SER A 382 12.87 -25.84 -15.04
C SER A 382 11.37 -26.14 -15.14
N GLY A 383 10.51 -25.34 -14.50
CA GLY A 383 9.06 -25.42 -14.63
C GLY A 383 8.47 -24.62 -15.78
N SER A 384 9.27 -23.86 -16.52
CA SER A 384 8.84 -23.09 -17.69
C SER A 384 8.74 -23.96 -18.94
N THR A 385 7.64 -23.83 -19.68
CA THR A 385 7.42 -24.59 -20.93
C THR A 385 7.84 -23.83 -22.19
N GLN A 386 8.07 -22.53 -22.03
CA GLN A 386 8.30 -21.58 -23.13
C GLN A 386 9.77 -21.22 -23.25
N ALA A 387 10.14 -20.70 -24.42
CA ALA A 387 11.50 -20.25 -24.68
C ALA A 387 11.89 -19.07 -23.77
N LEU A 388 13.12 -19.16 -23.24
CA LEU A 388 13.74 -18.19 -22.37
C LEU A 388 14.95 -17.56 -23.05
N GLN A 389 15.17 -16.28 -22.78
CA GLN A 389 16.45 -15.63 -23.01
C GLN A 389 17.02 -15.20 -21.68
N VAL A 390 18.18 -15.74 -21.34
CA VAL A 390 18.84 -15.57 -20.05
C VAL A 390 20.19 -14.92 -20.29
N TYR A 391 20.43 -13.78 -19.66
CA TYR A 391 21.68 -13.03 -19.80
C TYR A 391 22.36 -12.91 -18.44
N ALA A 392 23.60 -13.39 -18.37
CA ALA A 392 24.47 -13.09 -17.24
C ALA A 392 24.92 -11.61 -17.26
N ASN A 393 25.45 -11.14 -16.14
CA ASN A 393 25.99 -9.79 -15.99
C ASN A 393 27.13 -9.50 -16.98
N THR A 394 27.16 -8.30 -17.56
CA THR A 394 28.19 -7.85 -18.51
C THR A 394 28.98 -6.63 -18.03
N VAL A 395 28.78 -6.21 -16.79
CA VAL A 395 29.47 -5.06 -16.19
C VAL A 395 30.95 -5.37 -15.99
N VAL A 396 31.82 -4.63 -16.69
CA VAL A 396 33.27 -4.78 -16.60
C VAL A 396 33.76 -4.58 -15.16
N GLY A 397 34.51 -5.57 -14.65
CA GLY A 397 35.03 -5.57 -13.28
C GLY A 397 34.02 -6.05 -12.22
N GLY A 398 32.79 -6.36 -12.61
CA GLY A 398 31.86 -7.13 -11.79
C GLY A 398 32.28 -8.61 -11.78
N THR A 399 32.23 -9.24 -10.61
CA THR A 399 32.35 -10.69 -10.46
C THR A 399 31.02 -11.22 -9.96
N SER A 400 30.43 -12.16 -10.70
CA SER A 400 29.16 -12.80 -10.37
C SER A 400 29.31 -14.30 -10.58
N ASP A 401 28.91 -15.11 -9.60
CA ASP A 401 28.66 -16.52 -9.80
C ASP A 401 27.18 -16.67 -10.17
N PHE A 402 26.90 -16.85 -11.47
CA PHE A 402 25.53 -16.95 -11.96
C PHE A 402 25.17 -18.40 -12.29
N VAL A 403 24.12 -18.92 -11.65
CA VAL A 403 23.61 -20.27 -11.93
C VAL A 403 22.27 -20.15 -12.64
N ALA A 404 22.14 -20.77 -13.82
CA ALA A 404 20.90 -20.74 -14.57
C ALA A 404 20.49 -22.12 -15.08
N THR A 405 19.23 -22.45 -14.88
CA THR A 405 18.56 -23.61 -15.46
C THR A 405 17.42 -23.14 -16.34
N GLY A 406 17.43 -23.51 -17.62
CA GLY A 406 16.32 -23.31 -18.55
C GLY A 406 15.15 -24.27 -18.30
N GLY A 407 14.13 -24.16 -19.14
CA GLY A 407 12.89 -24.91 -19.09
C GLY A 407 12.84 -26.04 -20.12
N SER A 408 11.65 -26.27 -20.69
CA SER A 408 11.47 -27.20 -21.81
C SER A 408 11.39 -26.54 -23.18
N GLY A 409 11.49 -25.21 -23.22
CA GLY A 409 11.55 -24.45 -24.46
C GLY A 409 12.93 -24.54 -25.10
N ASN A 410 13.10 -23.89 -26.26
CA ASN A 410 14.41 -23.71 -26.85
C ASN A 410 15.04 -22.46 -26.25
N ASP A 411 15.87 -22.64 -25.23
CA ASP A 411 16.36 -21.55 -24.42
C ASP A 411 17.70 -21.03 -24.91
N THR A 412 17.94 -19.75 -24.68
CA THR A 412 19.22 -19.09 -24.97
C THR A 412 19.83 -18.60 -23.68
N LEU A 413 21.01 -19.11 -23.33
CA LEU A 413 21.75 -18.74 -22.12
C LEU A 413 23.04 -18.04 -22.54
N VAL A 414 23.16 -16.75 -22.23
CA VAL A 414 24.26 -15.89 -22.63
C VAL A 414 25.19 -15.65 -21.46
N ALA A 415 26.43 -16.13 -21.59
CA ALA A 415 27.48 -15.92 -20.61
C ALA A 415 27.97 -14.47 -20.59
N GLY A 416 28.46 -14.06 -19.43
CA GLY A 416 28.92 -12.71 -19.14
C GLY A 416 30.25 -12.71 -18.38
N THR A 417 30.48 -11.67 -17.60
CA THR A 417 31.65 -11.57 -16.71
C THR A 417 31.49 -12.48 -15.50
N GLY A 418 32.60 -12.98 -14.95
CA GLY A 418 32.56 -13.90 -13.81
C GLY A 418 32.22 -15.33 -14.21
N ASP A 419 32.04 -16.17 -13.19
CA ASP A 419 31.79 -17.60 -13.40
C ASP A 419 30.29 -17.86 -13.62
N SER A 420 29.96 -18.84 -14.46
CA SER A 420 28.56 -19.21 -14.72
C SER A 420 28.39 -20.72 -14.77
N THR A 421 27.24 -21.21 -14.31
CA THR A 421 26.85 -22.62 -14.46
C THR A 421 25.50 -22.67 -15.17
N PHE A 422 25.47 -23.27 -16.35
CA PHE A 422 24.32 -23.32 -17.22
C PHE A 422 23.84 -24.75 -17.42
N THR A 423 22.53 -24.92 -17.26
CA THR A 423 21.76 -26.11 -17.64
C THR A 423 20.70 -25.64 -18.62
N GLY A 424 20.69 -26.15 -19.84
CA GLY A 424 19.72 -25.77 -20.87
C GLY A 424 18.30 -26.25 -20.56
N GLY A 425 18.17 -27.43 -19.98
CA GLY A 425 16.89 -28.10 -19.80
C GLY A 425 16.54 -28.99 -21.00
N ALA A 426 15.24 -29.20 -21.24
CA ALA A 426 14.82 -29.88 -22.47
C ALA A 426 14.83 -28.89 -23.65
N GLY A 427 14.49 -29.35 -24.85
CA GLY A 427 14.49 -28.49 -26.05
C GLY A 427 15.88 -28.25 -26.64
N ASP A 428 15.91 -27.50 -27.74
CA ASP A 428 17.14 -27.20 -28.46
C ASP A 428 17.76 -25.90 -27.93
N ASN A 429 18.72 -26.00 -27.00
CA ASN A 429 19.24 -24.82 -26.30
C ASN A 429 20.50 -24.24 -26.94
N LEU A 430 20.70 -22.93 -26.78
CA LEU A 430 21.87 -22.20 -27.26
C LEU A 430 22.64 -21.56 -26.10
N PHE A 431 23.87 -22.00 -25.88
CA PHE A 431 24.80 -21.38 -24.94
C PHE A 431 25.70 -20.38 -25.68
N MET A 432 25.51 -19.08 -25.44
CA MET A 432 26.19 -18.02 -26.18
C MET A 432 27.32 -17.39 -25.38
N PHE A 433 28.43 -17.12 -26.07
CA PHE A 433 29.62 -16.48 -25.53
C PHE A 433 30.06 -15.36 -26.46
N ASN A 434 30.24 -14.15 -25.94
CA ASN A 434 30.70 -13.00 -26.71
C ASN A 434 32.00 -12.48 -26.11
N LYS A 435 33.07 -12.45 -26.91
CA LYS A 435 34.42 -12.02 -26.48
C LYS A 435 34.44 -10.67 -25.76
N ASN A 436 33.54 -9.76 -26.12
CA ASN A 436 33.54 -8.40 -25.57
C ASN A 436 32.87 -8.29 -24.19
N THR A 437 32.10 -9.29 -23.78
CA THR A 437 31.30 -9.27 -22.53
C THR A 437 31.61 -10.44 -21.61
N ALA A 438 32.11 -11.54 -22.15
CA ALA A 438 32.70 -12.63 -21.42
C ALA A 438 34.20 -12.32 -21.24
N ASP A 439 34.56 -11.69 -20.12
CA ASP A 439 35.95 -11.44 -19.71
C ASP A 439 36.32 -12.14 -18.38
N ASN A 440 37.46 -12.83 -18.36
CA ASN A 440 38.12 -13.46 -17.21
C ASN A 440 37.27 -14.40 -16.33
N GLY A 441 36.34 -15.15 -16.92
CA GLY A 441 35.43 -16.06 -16.21
C GLY A 441 35.43 -17.49 -16.76
N ASN A 442 34.84 -18.40 -16.00
CA ASN A 442 34.67 -19.81 -16.37
C ASN A 442 33.18 -20.15 -16.45
N THR A 443 32.76 -20.80 -17.53
CA THR A 443 31.40 -21.29 -17.66
C THR A 443 31.38 -22.81 -17.68
N VAL A 444 30.52 -23.40 -16.86
CA VAL A 444 30.23 -24.84 -16.86
C VAL A 444 28.88 -25.05 -17.53
N ILE A 445 28.83 -25.97 -18.49
CA ILE A 445 27.59 -26.45 -19.12
C ILE A 445 27.36 -27.88 -18.65
N THR A 446 26.20 -28.15 -18.05
CA THR A 446 25.94 -29.41 -17.31
C THR A 446 25.21 -30.49 -18.10
N ASP A 447 24.47 -30.11 -19.15
CA ASP A 447 23.54 -30.99 -19.88
C ASP A 447 23.75 -30.97 -21.40
N PHE A 448 25.01 -30.80 -21.83
CA PHE A 448 25.35 -30.86 -23.25
C PHE A 448 25.32 -32.31 -23.78
N SER A 449 24.77 -32.50 -24.98
CA SER A 449 24.67 -33.83 -25.60
C SER A 449 25.95 -34.24 -26.33
N LYS A 450 26.22 -35.56 -26.34
CA LYS A 450 27.40 -36.15 -27.01
C LYS A 450 27.24 -36.27 -28.52
N GLU A 451 26.02 -36.46 -29.03
CA GLU A 451 25.71 -36.54 -30.46
C GLU A 451 24.27 -36.10 -30.73
N GLY A 452 24.01 -35.47 -31.89
CA GLY A 452 22.67 -35.07 -32.33
C GLY A 452 22.25 -33.65 -31.93
N SER A 453 21.26 -33.11 -32.65
CA SER A 453 20.68 -31.79 -32.42
C SER A 453 19.87 -31.79 -31.13
N ASP A 454 20.42 -31.17 -30.08
CA ASP A 454 19.63 -30.60 -28.99
C ASP A 454 20.32 -29.28 -28.62
N ASN A 455 21.52 -29.32 -28.04
CA ASN A 455 22.21 -28.11 -27.59
C ASN A 455 23.32 -27.63 -28.54
N LYS A 456 23.53 -26.30 -28.60
CA LYS A 456 24.60 -25.64 -29.38
C LYS A 456 25.39 -24.62 -28.57
N ILE A 457 26.64 -24.38 -28.99
CA ILE A 457 27.51 -23.32 -28.45
C ILE A 457 27.71 -22.23 -29.49
N GLY A 458 27.26 -21.01 -29.20
CA GLY A 458 27.46 -19.84 -30.04
C GLY A 458 28.68 -19.03 -29.61
N LEU A 459 29.66 -18.85 -30.49
CA LEU A 459 30.90 -18.11 -30.24
C LEU A 459 30.92 -16.83 -31.08
N PHE A 460 30.82 -15.68 -30.43
CA PHE A 460 30.70 -14.38 -31.08
C PHE A 460 31.92 -13.50 -30.84
N ASN A 461 32.42 -12.86 -31.90
CA ASN A 461 33.56 -11.93 -31.90
C ASN A 461 34.91 -12.52 -31.49
N TYR A 462 35.07 -13.84 -31.53
CA TYR A 462 36.34 -14.52 -31.27
C TYR A 462 37.30 -14.55 -32.47
N GLY A 463 36.89 -14.01 -33.63
CA GLY A 463 37.66 -14.12 -34.87
C GLY A 463 37.59 -15.52 -35.49
N LEU A 464 36.61 -16.32 -35.08
CA LEU A 464 36.39 -17.68 -35.56
C LEU A 464 35.41 -17.71 -36.73
N ASP A 465 35.66 -18.57 -37.70
CA ASP A 465 34.73 -18.96 -38.76
C ASP A 465 34.61 -20.49 -38.82
N SER A 466 33.73 -20.99 -39.69
CA SER A 466 33.48 -22.43 -39.85
C SER A 466 34.74 -23.25 -40.17
N SER A 467 35.76 -22.65 -40.78
CA SER A 467 37.02 -23.34 -41.11
C SER A 467 37.97 -23.44 -39.91
N SER A 468 37.85 -22.51 -38.96
CA SER A 468 38.70 -22.46 -37.75
C SER A 468 38.19 -23.30 -36.58
N LEU A 469 36.91 -23.71 -36.60
CA LEU A 469 36.29 -24.47 -35.51
C LEU A 469 36.99 -25.80 -35.23
N GLN A 470 37.46 -26.50 -36.27
CA GLN A 470 38.21 -27.75 -36.05
C GLN A 470 39.50 -27.50 -35.28
N SER A 471 40.21 -26.40 -35.58
CA SER A 471 41.42 -26.04 -34.85
C SER A 471 41.14 -25.65 -33.40
N LEU A 472 39.97 -25.08 -33.07
CA LEU A 472 39.58 -24.86 -31.68
C LEU A 472 39.46 -26.19 -30.92
N LEU A 473 38.78 -27.17 -31.52
CA LEU A 473 38.61 -28.51 -30.93
C LEU A 473 39.94 -29.24 -30.78
N ASP A 474 40.80 -29.21 -31.80
CA ASP A 474 42.13 -29.85 -31.78
C ASP A 474 43.04 -29.28 -30.67
N ASN A 475 42.84 -28.01 -30.29
CA ASN A 475 43.60 -27.34 -29.23
C ASN A 475 42.91 -27.41 -27.85
N SER A 476 41.71 -27.99 -27.78
CA SER A 476 40.99 -28.21 -26.52
C SER A 476 41.51 -29.45 -25.80
N LYS A 477 41.22 -29.58 -24.51
CA LYS A 477 41.69 -30.70 -23.68
C LYS A 477 40.59 -31.24 -22.79
N ASN A 478 40.73 -32.48 -22.34
CA ASN A 478 39.90 -33.00 -21.26
C ASN A 478 40.51 -32.62 -19.89
N ASP A 479 39.66 -32.34 -18.91
CA ASP A 479 40.07 -32.22 -17.51
C ASP A 479 40.32 -33.60 -16.87
N ALA A 480 40.60 -33.62 -15.55
CA ALA A 480 40.84 -34.85 -14.81
C ALA A 480 39.59 -35.74 -14.67
N SER A 481 38.40 -35.17 -14.82
CA SER A 481 37.11 -35.85 -14.76
C SER A 481 36.64 -36.35 -16.14
N GLY A 482 37.37 -35.99 -17.20
CA GLY A 482 37.05 -36.35 -18.59
C GLY A 482 36.14 -35.34 -19.31
N ASN A 483 35.88 -34.18 -18.71
CA ASN A 483 35.07 -33.11 -19.30
C ASN A 483 35.89 -32.33 -20.32
N ALA A 484 35.26 -31.91 -21.42
CA ALA A 484 35.88 -31.07 -22.43
C ALA A 484 36.09 -29.66 -21.88
N VAL A 485 37.28 -29.12 -22.08
CA VAL A 485 37.67 -27.77 -21.67
C VAL A 485 38.16 -27.01 -22.89
N LEU A 486 37.34 -26.04 -23.31
CA LEU A 486 37.60 -25.14 -24.43
C LEU A 486 38.15 -23.83 -23.88
N ASN A 487 39.38 -23.49 -24.25
CA ASN A 487 40.01 -22.24 -23.83
C ASN A 487 39.77 -21.18 -24.90
N LEU A 488 38.99 -20.16 -24.56
CA LEU A 488 38.74 -18.98 -25.36
C LEU A 488 39.57 -17.83 -24.76
N ASP A 489 39.97 -16.87 -25.58
CA ASP A 489 40.86 -15.77 -25.19
C ASP A 489 40.29 -14.97 -23.99
N GLY A 490 40.66 -15.36 -22.76
CA GLY A 490 40.16 -14.80 -21.50
C GLY A 490 39.03 -15.57 -20.81
N HIS A 491 38.45 -16.61 -21.43
CA HIS A 491 37.30 -17.35 -20.88
C HIS A 491 37.43 -18.85 -21.10
N THR A 492 37.04 -19.67 -20.12
CA THR A 492 37.02 -21.13 -20.27
C THR A 492 35.60 -21.66 -20.31
N ILE A 493 35.31 -22.56 -21.24
CA ILE A 493 34.07 -23.35 -21.25
C ILE A 493 34.41 -24.77 -20.85
N THR A 494 33.78 -25.27 -19.79
CA THR A 494 33.83 -26.66 -19.37
C THR A 494 32.49 -27.32 -19.70
N ILE A 495 32.52 -28.44 -20.41
CA ILE A 495 31.31 -29.18 -20.80
C ILE A 495 31.29 -30.49 -20.01
N GLU A 496 30.39 -30.58 -19.03
CA GLU A 496 30.32 -31.71 -18.12
C GLU A 496 29.85 -32.98 -18.83
N GLY A 497 30.52 -34.10 -18.54
CA GLY A 497 30.14 -35.42 -19.05
C GLY A 497 30.44 -35.66 -20.53
N VAL A 498 30.92 -34.66 -21.27
CA VAL A 498 31.28 -34.72 -22.70
C VAL A 498 32.79 -34.55 -22.85
N SER A 499 33.45 -35.41 -23.61
CA SER A 499 34.88 -35.28 -23.91
C SER A 499 35.11 -34.49 -25.21
N VAL A 500 36.32 -33.96 -25.42
CA VAL A 500 36.65 -33.23 -26.67
C VAL A 500 36.41 -34.09 -27.92
N SER A 501 36.63 -35.41 -27.84
CA SER A 501 36.40 -36.34 -28.96
C SER A 501 34.93 -36.58 -29.28
N ASP A 502 34.02 -36.25 -28.37
CA ASP A 502 32.57 -36.34 -28.60
C ASP A 502 32.04 -35.11 -29.35
N LEU A 503 32.81 -34.02 -29.42
CA LEU A 503 32.38 -32.75 -30.02
C LEU A 503 32.65 -32.70 -31.54
N THR A 504 31.73 -32.10 -32.27
CA THR A 504 31.86 -31.83 -33.71
C THR A 504 31.59 -30.35 -34.03
N VAL A 505 32.17 -29.86 -35.13
CA VAL A 505 32.00 -28.45 -35.55
C VAL A 505 30.53 -28.06 -35.81
N ASN A 506 29.62 -29.01 -36.02
CA ASN A 506 28.20 -28.73 -36.25
C ASN A 506 27.43 -28.34 -34.98
N GLN A 507 28.00 -28.57 -33.80
CA GLN A 507 27.44 -28.17 -32.51
C GLN A 507 27.79 -26.71 -32.16
N PHE A 508 28.52 -26.02 -33.04
CA PHE A 508 28.97 -24.66 -32.84
C PHE A 508 28.39 -23.72 -33.88
N GLU A 509 28.04 -22.53 -33.42
CA GLU A 509 27.67 -21.39 -34.27
C GLU A 509 28.70 -20.29 -34.07
N VAL A 510 29.10 -19.62 -35.13
CA VAL A 510 30.10 -18.55 -35.08
C VAL A 510 29.61 -17.31 -35.82
N ALA A 511 29.83 -16.14 -35.22
CA ALA A 511 29.63 -14.89 -35.91
C ALA A 511 30.66 -13.85 -35.44
N ASN A 512 31.30 -13.17 -36.39
CA ASN A 512 32.15 -12.02 -36.09
C ASN A 512 31.41 -10.77 -36.51
N ALA A 513 31.43 -9.73 -35.68
CA ALA A 513 31.09 -8.40 -36.12
C ALA A 513 31.95 -8.11 -37.36
N SER A 514 31.29 -7.91 -38.51
CA SER A 514 32.01 -7.48 -39.71
C SER A 514 32.80 -6.26 -39.32
N ALA A 515 34.13 -6.30 -39.47
CA ALA A 515 34.92 -5.08 -39.45
C ALA A 515 34.20 -4.12 -40.40
N ALA A 516 33.60 -3.07 -39.85
CA ALA A 516 33.08 -1.99 -40.65
C ALA A 516 34.21 -1.62 -41.60
N LYS A 517 34.01 -1.89 -42.89
CA LYS A 517 35.01 -1.55 -43.90
C LYS A 517 35.30 -0.06 -43.71
N SER A 518 36.57 0.20 -43.41
CA SER A 518 37.23 1.48 -43.17
C SER A 518 36.59 2.69 -43.82
#